data_AF-A0AAV6A0H8-F1
#
_entry.id   AF-A0AAV6A0H8-F1
#
_cell.length_a   1.000
_cell.length_b   1.000
_cell.length_c   1.000
_cell.angle_alpha   90.00
_cell.angle_beta   90.00
_cell.angle_gamma   90.00
#
_symmetry.space_group_name_H-M   'P 1'
#
loop_
_entity.id
_entity.type
_entity.pdbx_description
1 polymer ?
#
loop_
_entity_poly.entity_id
_entity_poly.type
_entity_poly.pdbx_seq_one_letter_code
_entity_poly.pdbx_strand_id
1 'polypeptide(L)'
;MKRKPAPPPKPAASPAPPSPMLEVQAIEERFAPIVAAVARVAAGSESPAVKLEGAMEIIFGAYGLSDPDFSELLLTGWMRTRHDKHHRLALAWQREQLRLSLEEILVAGSAAGAFRRDLDAGAVAAVMLGAAEGCLLQAATQGGAVPPGELVKTLLGLVLSGA
;
A
#
# COMPACT_ATOMS: atom_id res chain seq x y z
N MET A 1 -31.32 59.68 21.98
CA MET A 1 -31.40 58.21 22.02
C MET A 1 -30.08 57.62 21.52
N LYS A 2 -29.29 56.98 22.38
CA LYS A 2 -27.98 56.39 22.00
C LYS A 2 -28.20 55.03 21.35
N ARG A 3 -27.81 54.86 20.08
CA ARG A 3 -27.85 53.57 19.36
C ARG A 3 -26.80 52.64 19.97
N LYS A 4 -27.23 51.43 20.37
CA LYS A 4 -26.35 50.36 20.86
C LYS A 4 -25.56 49.79 19.67
N PRO A 5 -24.23 49.56 19.78
CA PRO A 5 -23.46 48.97 18.71
C PRO A 5 -23.90 47.52 18.48
N ALA A 6 -23.99 47.11 17.20
CA ALA A 6 -24.26 45.74 16.83
C ALA A 6 -23.09 44.83 17.24
N PRO A 7 -23.36 43.60 17.69
CA PRO A 7 -22.30 42.67 18.08
C PRO A 7 -21.47 42.24 16.85
N PRO A 8 -20.18 41.93 17.03
CA PRO A 8 -19.33 41.47 15.94
C PRO A 8 -19.84 40.12 15.38
N PRO A 9 -19.66 39.86 14.08
CA PRO A 9 -20.03 38.59 13.47
C PRO A 9 -19.24 37.45 14.12
N LYS A 10 -19.95 36.36 14.48
CA LYS A 10 -19.32 35.14 15.01
C LYS A 10 -18.34 34.59 13.97
N PRO A 11 -17.15 34.11 14.39
CA PRO A 11 -16.26 33.38 13.49
C PRO A 11 -17.01 32.21 12.87
N ALA A 12 -16.86 32.01 11.57
CA ALA A 12 -17.38 30.84 10.89
C ALA A 12 -16.83 29.58 11.57
N ALA A 13 -17.71 28.65 11.92
CA ALA A 13 -17.29 27.38 12.49
C ALA A 13 -16.39 26.66 11.49
N SER A 14 -15.21 26.24 11.93
CA SER A 14 -14.36 25.35 11.13
C SER A 14 -15.16 24.11 10.71
N PRO A 15 -14.99 23.61 9.48
CA PRO A 15 -15.69 22.41 9.03
C PRO A 15 -15.41 21.26 10.00
N ALA A 16 -16.47 20.52 10.35
CA ALA A 16 -16.35 19.35 11.20
C ALA A 16 -15.44 18.32 10.51
N PRO A 17 -14.58 17.61 11.27
CA PRO A 17 -13.79 16.53 10.70
C PRO A 17 -14.71 15.47 10.06
N PRO A 18 -14.29 14.84 8.95
CA PRO A 18 -15.09 13.80 8.29
C PRO A 18 -15.33 12.62 9.24
N SER A 19 -16.47 11.95 9.06
CA SER A 19 -16.81 10.76 9.87
C SER A 19 -15.76 9.65 9.67
N PRO A 20 -15.36 8.93 10.73
CA PRO A 20 -14.39 7.83 10.63
C PRO A 20 -14.72 6.77 9.58
N MET A 21 -16.01 6.50 9.33
CA MET A 21 -16.45 5.57 8.28
C MET A 21 -16.16 6.08 6.86
N LEU A 22 -16.24 7.39 6.61
CA LEU A 22 -15.93 7.96 5.29
C LEU A 22 -14.44 7.88 4.98
N GLU A 23 -13.59 8.01 6.01
CA GLU A 23 -12.15 7.84 5.86
C GLU A 23 -11.75 6.38 5.59
N VAL A 24 -12.36 5.42 6.29
CA VAL A 24 -12.16 3.99 6.01
C VAL A 24 -12.58 3.65 4.58
N GLN A 25 -13.72 4.17 4.14
CA GLN A 25 -14.20 3.98 2.77
C GLN A 25 -13.21 4.57 1.75
N ALA A 26 -12.67 5.77 2.00
CA ALA A 26 -11.68 6.38 1.12
C ALA A 26 -10.40 5.53 1.00
N ILE A 27 -9.94 4.92 2.10
CA ILE A 27 -8.82 3.97 2.08
C ILE A 27 -9.15 2.77 1.19
N GLU A 28 -10.32 2.15 1.40
CA GLU A 28 -10.73 0.97 0.64
C GLU A 28 -10.88 1.27 -0.86
N GLU A 29 -11.55 2.36 -1.22
CA GLU A 29 -11.73 2.81 -2.60
C GLU A 29 -10.39 3.07 -3.29
N ARG A 30 -9.41 3.61 -2.54
CA ARG A 30 -8.10 3.92 -3.08
C ARG A 30 -7.22 2.67 -3.27
N PHE A 31 -7.35 1.68 -2.40
CA PHE A 31 -6.63 0.40 -2.51
C PHE A 31 -7.22 -0.56 -3.52
N ALA A 32 -8.54 -0.55 -3.69
CA ALA A 32 -9.25 -1.46 -4.59
C ALA A 32 -8.63 -1.59 -6.01
N PRO A 33 -8.30 -0.52 -6.73
CA PRO A 33 -7.69 -0.65 -8.06
C PRO A 33 -6.29 -1.28 -8.03
N ILE A 34 -5.51 -1.05 -6.97
CA ILE A 34 -4.16 -1.63 -6.82
C ILE A 34 -4.28 -3.13 -6.59
N VAL A 35 -5.12 -3.53 -5.63
CA VAL A 35 -5.39 -4.95 -5.33
C VAL A 35 -5.91 -5.68 -6.56
N ALA A 36 -6.88 -5.08 -7.27
CA ALA A 36 -7.42 -5.67 -8.50
C ALA A 36 -6.37 -5.78 -9.62
N ALA A 37 -5.45 -4.83 -9.73
CA ALA A 37 -4.38 -4.88 -10.72
C ALA A 37 -3.38 -6.01 -10.41
N VAL A 38 -2.94 -6.14 -9.15
CA VAL A 38 -2.02 -7.20 -8.72
C VAL A 38 -2.67 -8.58 -8.86
N ALA A 39 -3.93 -8.73 -8.44
CA ALA A 39 -4.67 -9.98 -8.59
C ALA A 39 -4.80 -10.41 -10.06
N ARG A 40 -5.03 -9.46 -10.99
CA ARG A 40 -5.07 -9.75 -12.43
C ARG A 40 -3.71 -10.24 -12.96
N VAL A 41 -2.61 -9.65 -12.49
CA VAL A 41 -1.26 -10.11 -12.86
C VAL A 41 -1.02 -11.53 -12.36
N ALA A 42 -1.36 -11.81 -11.09
CA ALA A 42 -1.25 -13.15 -10.51
C ALA A 42 -2.04 -14.20 -11.32
N ALA A 43 -3.26 -13.87 -11.72
CA ALA A 43 -4.14 -14.73 -12.51
C ALA A 43 -3.79 -14.85 -14.00
N GLY A 44 -2.83 -14.05 -14.52
CA GLY A 44 -2.47 -14.05 -15.94
C GLY A 44 -1.83 -15.35 -16.44
N SER A 45 -1.49 -15.42 -17.73
CA SER A 45 -0.80 -16.59 -18.32
C SER A 45 0.71 -16.43 -18.47
N GLU A 46 1.25 -15.26 -18.10
CA GLU A 46 2.67 -14.95 -18.22
C GLU A 46 3.55 -15.86 -17.33
N SER A 47 4.85 -15.87 -17.61
CA SER A 47 5.82 -16.59 -16.77
C SER A 47 5.80 -16.08 -15.32
N PRO A 48 6.07 -16.92 -14.31
CA PRO A 48 6.08 -16.51 -12.91
C PRO A 48 6.99 -15.30 -12.63
N ALA A 49 8.16 -15.22 -13.28
CA ALA A 49 9.10 -14.11 -13.14
C ALA A 49 8.48 -12.78 -13.63
N VAL A 50 7.86 -12.80 -14.82
CA VAL A 50 7.18 -11.63 -15.39
C VAL A 50 6.00 -11.20 -14.53
N LYS A 51 5.22 -12.15 -14.00
CA LYS A 51 4.13 -11.84 -13.07
C LYS A 51 4.64 -11.17 -11.80
N LEU A 52 5.71 -11.70 -11.22
CA LEU A 52 6.26 -11.18 -9.98
C LEU A 52 6.82 -9.76 -10.18
N GLU A 53 7.58 -9.55 -11.26
CA GLU A 53 8.08 -8.22 -11.63
C GLU A 53 6.93 -7.23 -11.82
N GLY A 54 5.93 -7.55 -12.65
CA GLY A 54 4.78 -6.67 -12.88
C GLY A 54 3.96 -6.38 -11.62
N ALA A 55 3.76 -7.37 -10.75
CA ALA A 55 3.10 -7.16 -9.45
C ALA A 55 3.91 -6.19 -8.56
N MET A 56 5.23 -6.36 -8.52
CA MET A 56 6.13 -5.49 -7.76
C MET A 56 6.15 -4.06 -8.30
N GLU A 57 6.17 -3.89 -9.63
CA GLU A 57 6.07 -2.57 -10.25
C GLU A 57 4.77 -1.84 -9.90
N ILE A 58 3.63 -2.54 -9.88
CA ILE A 58 2.35 -1.96 -9.47
C ILE A 58 2.38 -1.53 -8.00
N ILE A 59 2.83 -2.41 -7.12
CA ILE A 59 2.89 -2.17 -5.68
C ILE A 59 3.84 -0.99 -5.40
N PHE A 60 5.06 -1.04 -5.90
CA PHE A 60 6.03 0.04 -5.72
C PHE A 60 5.63 1.32 -6.46
N GLY A 61 4.90 1.24 -7.56
CA GLY A 61 4.30 2.41 -8.20
C GLY A 61 3.30 3.10 -7.29
N ALA A 62 2.46 2.32 -6.60
CA ALA A 62 1.49 2.85 -5.64
C ALA A 62 2.16 3.45 -4.39
N TYR A 63 3.17 2.78 -3.84
CA TYR A 63 3.81 3.19 -2.58
C TYR A 63 5.00 4.15 -2.76
N GLY A 64 5.80 3.99 -3.82
CA GLY A 64 7.10 4.62 -4.00
C GLY A 64 7.11 5.84 -4.93
N LEU A 65 6.16 5.96 -5.86
CA LEU A 65 6.01 7.17 -6.70
C LEU A 65 5.24 8.31 -5.99
N SER A 66 4.81 8.07 -4.75
CA SER A 66 4.35 9.08 -3.79
C SER A 66 3.31 10.02 -4.36
N ASP A 67 2.13 9.49 -4.70
CA ASP A 67 0.92 10.32 -4.64
C ASP A 67 0.83 10.87 -3.19
N PRO A 68 0.99 12.19 -2.99
CA PRO A 68 1.00 12.77 -1.65
C PRO A 68 -0.29 12.51 -0.90
N ASP A 69 -1.43 12.51 -1.60
CA ASP A 69 -2.75 12.30 -1.01
C ASP A 69 -2.89 10.84 -0.55
N PHE A 70 -2.39 9.89 -1.34
CA PHE A 70 -2.37 8.48 -0.95
C PHE A 70 -1.44 8.23 0.24
N SER A 71 -0.29 8.90 0.26
CA SER A 71 0.69 8.78 1.32
C SER A 71 0.15 9.35 2.64
N GLU A 72 -0.45 10.54 2.59
CA GLU A 72 -1.09 11.17 3.74
C GLU A 72 -2.25 10.32 4.27
N LEU A 73 -3.09 9.77 3.40
CA LEU A 73 -4.19 8.89 3.75
C LEU A 73 -3.70 7.65 4.50
N LEU A 74 -2.64 7.00 4.00
CA LEU A 74 -2.05 5.80 4.62
C LEU A 74 -1.40 6.09 5.96
N LEU A 75 -0.60 7.17 6.05
CA LEU A 75 0.06 7.54 7.30
C LEU A 75 -0.95 7.91 8.39
N THR A 76 -1.99 8.67 8.01
CA THR A 76 -3.08 9.02 8.91
C THR A 76 -3.87 7.79 9.33
N GLY A 77 -4.17 6.90 8.38
CA GLY A 77 -4.81 5.62 8.67
C GLY A 77 -3.99 4.76 9.64
N TRP A 78 -2.68 4.63 9.41
CA TRP A 78 -1.77 3.89 10.29
C TRP A 78 -1.72 4.46 11.71
N MET A 79 -1.65 5.78 11.88
CA MET A 79 -1.72 6.41 13.20
C MET A 79 -3.03 6.06 13.93
N ARG A 80 -4.14 6.00 13.20
CA ARG A 80 -5.46 5.66 13.77
C ARG A 80 -5.63 4.19 14.12
N THR A 81 -4.91 3.26 13.48
CA THR A 81 -5.04 1.81 13.77
C THR A 81 -4.84 1.44 15.24
N ARG A 82 -4.08 2.24 16.01
CA ARG A 82 -3.88 2.05 17.46
C ARG A 82 -5.17 2.19 18.26
N HIS A 83 -6.08 3.05 17.81
CA HIS A 83 -7.26 3.46 18.55
C HIS A 83 -8.57 3.13 17.84
N ASP A 84 -8.54 2.82 16.55
CA ASP A 84 -9.71 2.49 15.74
C ASP A 84 -9.58 1.11 15.09
N LYS A 85 -10.50 0.22 15.47
CA LYS A 85 -10.58 -1.16 14.95
C LYS A 85 -10.94 -1.22 13.47
N HIS A 86 -11.74 -0.27 12.98
CA HIS A 86 -12.19 -0.26 11.58
C HIS A 86 -11.02 0.11 10.66
N HIS A 87 -10.26 1.13 11.02
CA HIS A 87 -9.01 1.47 10.34
C HIS A 87 -8.00 0.32 10.37
N ARG A 88 -7.85 -0.34 11.53
CA ARG A 88 -6.96 -1.51 11.65
C ARG A 88 -7.38 -2.64 10.73
N LEU A 89 -8.67 -2.97 10.69
CA LEU A 89 -9.19 -4.05 9.88
C LEU A 89 -9.07 -3.73 8.39
N ALA A 90 -9.45 -2.52 7.97
CA ALA A 90 -9.37 -2.10 6.58
C ALA A 90 -7.94 -2.19 6.05
N LEU A 91 -6.96 -1.59 6.76
CA LEU A 91 -5.56 -1.65 6.33
C LEU A 91 -4.97 -3.05 6.38
N ALA A 92 -5.29 -3.86 7.41
CA ALA A 92 -4.84 -5.24 7.49
C ALA A 92 -5.41 -6.09 6.35
N TRP A 93 -6.68 -5.89 5.99
CA TRP A 93 -7.31 -6.60 4.89
C TRP A 93 -6.66 -6.29 3.55
N GLN A 94 -6.44 -5.00 3.24
CA GLN A 94 -5.80 -4.62 1.98
C GLN A 94 -4.36 -5.15 1.88
N ARG A 95 -3.60 -5.06 2.99
CA ARG A 95 -2.26 -5.63 3.07
C ARG A 95 -2.27 -7.14 2.82
N GLU A 96 -3.24 -7.84 3.39
CA GLU A 96 -3.36 -9.29 3.22
C GLU A 96 -3.73 -9.70 1.79
N GLN A 97 -4.60 -8.95 1.12
CA GLN A 97 -4.93 -9.22 -0.29
C GLN A 97 -3.70 -9.13 -1.20
N LEU A 98 -2.87 -8.09 -1.03
CA LEU A 98 -1.63 -7.94 -1.78
C LEU A 98 -0.62 -9.06 -1.45
N ARG A 99 -0.49 -9.41 -0.17
CA ARG A 99 0.39 -10.48 0.29
C ARG A 99 0.01 -11.83 -0.33
N LEU A 100 -1.28 -12.16 -0.35
CA LEU A 100 -1.80 -13.40 -0.92
C LEU A 100 -1.53 -13.48 -2.43
N SER A 101 -1.79 -12.41 -3.19
CA SER A 101 -1.48 -12.42 -4.64
C SER A 101 0.01 -12.60 -4.94
N LEU A 102 0.89 -12.00 -4.13
CA LEU A 102 2.34 -12.24 -4.26
C LEU A 102 2.71 -13.68 -3.89
N GLU A 103 2.15 -14.21 -2.80
CA GLU A 103 2.38 -15.59 -2.36
C GLU A 103 1.93 -16.59 -3.44
N GLU A 104 0.78 -16.39 -4.08
CA GLU A 104 0.30 -17.22 -5.17
C GLU A 104 1.28 -17.28 -6.34
N ILE A 105 1.82 -16.13 -6.75
CA ILE A 105 2.84 -16.05 -7.81
C ILE A 105 4.10 -16.84 -7.41
N LEU A 106 4.56 -16.66 -6.16
CA LEU A 106 5.75 -17.32 -5.64
C LEU A 106 5.57 -18.84 -5.56
N VAL A 107 4.45 -19.32 -5.02
CA VAL A 107 4.12 -20.75 -4.94
C VAL A 107 4.05 -21.37 -6.34
N ALA A 108 3.36 -20.72 -7.28
CA ALA A 108 3.27 -21.19 -8.65
C ALA A 108 4.64 -21.23 -9.34
N GLY A 109 5.48 -20.22 -9.11
CA GLY A 109 6.83 -20.16 -9.66
C GLY A 109 7.77 -21.22 -9.09
N SER A 110 7.72 -21.49 -7.78
CA SER A 110 8.47 -22.59 -7.16
C SER A 110 8.01 -23.96 -7.68
N ALA A 111 6.70 -24.17 -7.84
CA ALA A 111 6.13 -25.41 -8.39
C ALA A 111 6.55 -25.63 -9.87
N ALA A 112 6.62 -24.55 -10.65
CA ALA A 112 7.09 -24.58 -12.04
C ALA A 112 8.63 -24.66 -12.17
N GLY A 113 9.37 -24.60 -11.07
CA GLY A 113 10.84 -24.60 -11.06
C GLY A 113 11.47 -23.29 -11.53
N ALA A 114 10.69 -22.21 -11.62
CA ALA A 114 11.16 -20.87 -11.97
C ALA A 114 11.82 -20.15 -10.78
N PHE A 115 11.40 -20.48 -9.55
CA PHE A 115 11.96 -19.95 -8.31
C PHE A 115 12.56 -21.07 -7.46
N ARG A 116 13.36 -20.70 -6.46
CA ARG A 116 13.88 -21.63 -5.44
C ARG A 116 12.76 -22.46 -4.80
N ARG A 117 13.08 -23.72 -4.48
CA ARG A 117 12.11 -24.68 -3.93
C ARG A 117 11.91 -24.58 -2.41
N ASP A 118 12.88 -24.02 -1.70
CA ASP A 118 12.92 -23.87 -0.25
C ASP A 118 12.48 -22.46 0.22
N LEU A 119 11.86 -21.69 -0.67
CA LEU A 119 11.27 -20.39 -0.32
C LEU A 119 10.06 -20.57 0.59
N ASP A 120 10.08 -19.89 1.73
CA ASP A 120 8.84 -19.54 2.43
C ASP A 120 8.15 -18.41 1.66
N ALA A 121 7.24 -18.79 0.76
CA ALA A 121 6.54 -17.87 -0.13
C ALA A 121 5.76 -16.79 0.65
N GLY A 122 5.13 -17.16 1.77
CA GLY A 122 4.37 -16.24 2.60
C GLY A 122 5.28 -15.21 3.27
N ALA A 123 6.42 -15.64 3.81
CA ALA A 123 7.41 -14.74 4.40
C ALA A 123 8.04 -13.80 3.36
N VAL A 124 8.39 -14.31 2.18
CA VAL A 124 8.98 -13.49 1.11
C VAL A 124 7.98 -12.47 0.56
N ALA A 125 6.72 -12.85 0.36
CA ALA A 125 5.66 -11.91 0.00
C ALA A 125 5.51 -10.80 1.05
N ALA A 126 5.55 -11.14 2.34
CA ALA A 126 5.49 -10.15 3.43
C ALA A 126 6.68 -9.19 3.44
N VAL A 127 7.90 -9.69 3.16
CA VAL A 127 9.11 -8.87 3.03
C VAL A 127 9.02 -7.91 1.85
N MET A 128 8.58 -8.40 0.68
CA MET A 128 8.41 -7.59 -0.52
C MET A 128 7.41 -6.44 -0.29
N LEU A 129 6.26 -6.74 0.32
CA LEU A 129 5.25 -5.73 0.63
C LEU A 129 5.73 -4.75 1.71
N GLY A 130 6.45 -5.23 2.74
CA GLY A 130 7.05 -4.38 3.75
C GLY A 130 8.11 -3.42 3.18
N ALA A 131 8.89 -3.86 2.18
CA ALA A 131 9.85 -3.00 1.50
C ALA A 131 9.16 -1.86 0.72
N ALA A 132 8.04 -2.15 0.06
CA ALA A 132 7.23 -1.13 -0.62
C ALA A 132 6.64 -0.11 0.37
N GLU A 133 6.07 -0.57 1.48
CA GLU A 133 5.58 0.32 2.54
C GLU A 133 6.70 1.16 3.17
N GLY A 134 7.90 0.60 3.30
CA GLY A 134 9.09 1.33 3.75
C GLY A 134 9.43 2.49 2.81
N CYS A 135 9.28 2.31 1.49
CA CYS A 135 9.47 3.37 0.51
C CYS A 135 8.48 4.53 0.70
N LEU A 136 7.21 4.20 0.99
CA LEU A 136 6.19 5.20 1.32
C LEU A 136 6.58 6.02 2.55
N LEU A 137 6.98 5.34 3.63
CA LEU A 137 7.39 5.99 4.89
C LEU A 137 8.62 6.88 4.67
N GLN A 138 9.59 6.41 3.90
CA GLN A 138 10.79 7.19 3.60
C GLN A 138 10.46 8.42 2.75
N ALA A 139 9.62 8.29 1.73
CA ALA A 139 9.25 9.42 0.89
C ALA A 139 8.55 10.53 1.67
N ALA A 140 7.69 10.15 2.61
CA ALA A 140 6.98 11.10 3.46
C ALA A 140 7.87 11.76 4.54
N THR A 141 8.93 11.10 4.99
CA THR A 141 9.78 11.58 6.09
C THR A 141 11.07 12.26 5.64
N GLN A 142 11.63 11.86 4.49
CA GLN A 142 12.91 12.36 3.97
C GLN A 142 12.74 13.26 2.74
N GLY A 143 11.53 13.34 2.17
CA GLY A 143 11.20 14.18 1.03
C GLY A 143 11.67 13.58 -0.30
N GLY A 144 10.71 13.11 -1.09
CA GLY A 144 10.95 12.68 -2.47
C GLY A 144 10.65 11.20 -2.69
N ALA A 145 10.21 10.88 -3.91
CA ALA A 145 9.90 9.51 -4.31
C ALA A 145 11.12 8.60 -4.18
N VAL A 146 10.90 7.35 -3.75
CA VAL A 146 11.94 6.32 -3.75
C VAL A 146 11.79 5.53 -5.05
N PRO A 147 12.70 5.71 -6.04
CA PRO A 147 12.58 5.03 -7.31
C PRO A 147 12.73 3.51 -7.11
N PRO A 148 11.81 2.70 -7.62
CA PRO A 148 11.75 1.30 -7.25
C PRO A 148 12.74 0.40 -8.00
N GLY A 149 13.39 0.88 -9.05
CA GLY A 149 14.15 0.05 -9.99
C GLY A 149 15.17 -0.88 -9.35
N GLU A 150 16.12 -0.35 -8.57
CA GLU A 150 17.14 -1.17 -7.92
C GLU A 150 16.60 -2.02 -6.76
N LEU A 151 15.54 -1.55 -6.08
CA LEU A 151 14.88 -2.29 -5.00
C LEU A 151 14.12 -3.50 -5.54
N VAL A 152 13.34 -3.33 -6.61
CA VAL A 152 12.60 -4.41 -7.27
C VAL A 152 13.58 -5.47 -7.77
N LYS A 153 14.66 -5.08 -8.48
CA LYS A 153 15.71 -6.03 -8.91
C LYS A 153 16.30 -6.80 -7.74
N THR A 154 16.64 -6.12 -6.63
CA THR A 154 17.19 -6.76 -5.44
C THR A 154 16.22 -7.78 -4.85
N LEU A 155 14.94 -7.42 -4.74
CA LEU A 155 13.89 -8.29 -4.21
C LEU A 155 13.61 -9.49 -5.13
N LEU A 156 13.64 -9.30 -6.46
CA LEU A 156 13.53 -10.38 -7.43
C LEU A 156 14.74 -11.34 -7.34
N GLY A 157 15.93 -10.83 -7.05
CA GLY A 157 17.11 -11.66 -6.78
C GLY A 157 16.90 -12.66 -5.63
N LEU A 158 16.11 -12.28 -4.62
CA LEU A 158 15.80 -13.17 -3.48
C LEU A 158 15.06 -14.44 -3.91
N VAL A 159 14.35 -14.47 -5.03
CA VAL A 159 13.59 -15.66 -5.44
C VAL A 159 14.36 -16.56 -6.41
N LEU A 160 15.38 -16.01 -7.06
CA LEU A 160 16.18 -16.67 -8.10
C LEU A 160 17.44 -17.35 -7.55
N SER A 161 18.03 -16.86 -6.46
CA SER A 161 19.37 -17.31 -6.03
C SER A 161 19.38 -18.59 -5.20
N GLY A 162 19.53 -19.75 -5.84
CA GLY A 162 20.25 -20.89 -5.24
C GLY A 162 21.76 -20.64 -5.33
N ALA A 163 22.45 -20.65 -4.18
CA ALA A 163 23.89 -20.90 -4.13
C ALA A 163 24.15 -22.40 -4.25
#